data_AF-A0A2U2ZK44-F1
#
_entry.id   AF-A0A2U2ZK44-F1
#
_cell.length_a   1.000
_cell.length_b   1.000
_cell.length_c   1.000
_cell.angle_alpha   90.00
_cell.angle_beta   90.00
_cell.angle_gamma   90.00
#
_symmetry.space_group_name_H-M   'P 1'
#
loop_
_entity.id
_entity.type
_entity.pdbx_description
1 polymer ?
#
loop_
_entity_poly.entity_id
_entity_poly.type
_entity_poly.pdbx_seq_one_letter_code
_entity_poly.pdbx_strand_id
1 'polypeptide(L)'
;MSIATSPIPVLRGSGGTTLQADGDALALRRWRKEKRIPLQAVRQVCAEGRALAVELTAPAGTTPTVFRVRGVSAAAAAVFADAVTARLPEEREADGAALVTEGTPTESEDEAYWRKLKICAWGVGLVTVGVAVAMAIVGSGFRAFLFLILNPVTLAIAVLGLYAMRTPYYEWYLPRYGITVEAVYRGPRSYAYTDLHGTVRTASVPGNAPTRRVAYHPDRPFVEAFAAYSWIRKVFRTLFCLAFLLVGLSLFAFNIYMAVDGFQRG
;
A
#
# COMPACT_ATOMS: atom_id res chain seq x y z
N MET A 1 -3.89 -11.51 -31.00
CA MET A 1 -3.83 -12.51 -29.91
C MET A 1 -2.91 -11.96 -28.83
N SER A 2 -3.47 -11.41 -27.76
CA SER A 2 -2.69 -10.85 -26.66
C SER A 2 -2.31 -11.98 -25.71
N ILE A 3 -1.02 -12.33 -25.63
CA ILE A 3 -0.52 -13.34 -24.69
C ILE A 3 -0.73 -12.75 -23.29
N ALA A 4 -1.72 -13.28 -22.56
CA ALA A 4 -1.94 -12.94 -21.16
C ALA A 4 -0.71 -13.39 -20.37
N THR A 5 0.23 -12.49 -20.13
CA THR A 5 1.40 -12.79 -19.30
C THR A 5 0.89 -12.93 -17.88
N SER A 6 0.82 -14.17 -17.40
CA SER A 6 0.46 -14.46 -16.01
C SER A 6 1.36 -13.62 -15.08
N PRO A 7 0.80 -12.95 -14.07
CA PRO A 7 1.60 -12.14 -13.14
C PRO A 7 2.59 -13.06 -12.43
N ILE A 8 3.89 -12.76 -12.56
CA ILE A 8 4.95 -13.52 -11.87
C ILE A 8 4.72 -13.36 -10.36
N PRO A 9 4.61 -14.47 -9.59
CA PRO A 9 4.33 -14.38 -8.16
C PRO A 9 5.49 -13.72 -7.41
N VAL A 10 5.20 -13.03 -6.31
CA VAL A 10 6.25 -12.49 -5.43
C VAL A 10 6.72 -13.60 -4.48
N LEU A 11 8.02 -13.90 -4.49
CA LEU A 11 8.61 -14.86 -3.55
C LEU A 11 8.99 -14.19 -2.24
N ARG A 12 8.60 -14.83 -1.13
CA ARG A 12 8.97 -14.43 0.23
C ARG A 12 9.78 -15.54 0.86
N GLY A 13 11.06 -15.25 1.10
CA GLY A 13 12.00 -16.13 1.78
C GLY A 13 12.08 -15.85 3.28
N SER A 14 13.00 -16.56 3.94
CA SER A 14 13.29 -16.35 5.36
C SER A 14 13.98 -15.01 5.61
N GLY A 15 13.80 -14.48 6.83
CA GLY A 15 14.44 -13.23 7.27
C GLY A 15 13.95 -11.97 6.53
N GLY A 16 12.73 -11.99 5.99
CA GLY A 16 12.15 -10.86 5.26
C GLY A 16 12.73 -10.66 3.86
N THR A 17 13.42 -11.65 3.31
CA THR A 17 13.94 -11.59 1.93
C THR A 17 12.78 -11.71 0.94
N THR A 18 12.68 -10.81 -0.02
CA THR A 18 11.69 -10.90 -1.10
C THR A 18 12.35 -10.87 -2.47
N LEU A 19 11.81 -11.64 -3.41
CA LEU A 19 12.24 -11.63 -4.80
C LEU A 19 11.00 -11.40 -5.68
N GLN A 20 11.05 -10.37 -6.51
CA GLN A 20 9.95 -9.95 -7.36
C GLN A 20 10.49 -9.64 -8.77
N ALA A 21 9.72 -10.00 -9.79
CA ALA A 21 9.96 -9.50 -11.14
C ALA A 21 9.38 -8.08 -11.27
N ASP A 22 10.20 -7.14 -11.69
CA ASP A 22 9.89 -5.73 -11.93
C ASP A 22 10.33 -5.35 -13.34
N GLY A 23 9.39 -5.40 -14.30
CA GLY A 23 9.69 -5.20 -15.72
C GLY A 23 10.74 -6.19 -16.22
N ASP A 24 11.88 -5.63 -16.66
CA ASP A 24 13.02 -6.37 -17.22
C ASP A 24 14.11 -6.68 -16.17
N ALA A 25 13.78 -6.60 -14.88
CA ALA A 25 14.70 -6.91 -13.79
C ALA A 25 14.05 -7.76 -12.69
N LEU A 26 14.90 -8.46 -11.93
CA LEU A 26 14.56 -9.09 -10.67
C LEU A 26 15.00 -8.18 -9.53
N ALA A 27 14.05 -7.77 -8.69
CA ALA A 27 14.30 -7.02 -7.47
C ALA A 27 14.44 -8.00 -6.30
N LEU A 28 15.68 -8.18 -5.81
CA LEU A 28 15.99 -8.95 -4.62
C LEU A 28 16.11 -8.00 -3.43
N ARG A 29 15.12 -8.02 -2.54
CA ARG A 29 15.11 -7.20 -1.32
C ARG A 29 15.51 -8.05 -0.12
N ARG A 30 16.43 -7.53 0.68
CA ARG A 30 16.84 -8.05 1.98
C ARG A 30 16.83 -6.89 2.97
N TRP A 31 16.90 -7.17 4.28
CA TRP A 31 16.93 -6.12 5.31
C TRP A 31 17.82 -4.92 4.94
N ARG A 32 17.19 -3.76 4.64
CA ARG A 32 17.81 -2.49 4.22
C ARG A 32 18.70 -2.54 2.96
N LYS A 33 18.62 -3.59 2.15
CA LYS A 33 19.38 -3.72 0.89
C LYS A 33 18.48 -4.20 -0.22
N GLU A 34 18.54 -3.55 -1.37
CA GLU A 34 17.87 -3.99 -2.58
C GLU A 34 18.91 -4.19 -3.68
N LYS A 35 18.88 -5.36 -4.32
CA LYS A 35 19.69 -5.63 -5.52
C LYS A 35 18.76 -5.72 -6.70
N ARG A 36 19.04 -4.93 -7.72
CA ARG A 36 18.34 -5.01 -9.01
C ARG A 36 19.21 -5.81 -9.96
N ILE A 37 18.68 -6.95 -10.42
CA ILE A 37 19.36 -7.88 -11.31
C ILE A 37 18.64 -7.83 -12.65
N PRO A 38 19.18 -7.18 -13.68
CA PRO A 38 18.58 -7.19 -15.02
C PRO A 38 18.41 -8.62 -15.55
N LEU A 39 17.34 -8.91 -16.30
CA LEU A 39 17.14 -10.24 -16.88
C LEU A 39 18.25 -10.64 -17.86
N GLN A 40 18.89 -9.66 -18.49
CA GLN A 40 20.08 -9.84 -19.34
C GLN A 40 21.31 -10.37 -18.57
N ALA A 41 21.35 -10.13 -17.25
CA ALA A 41 22.40 -10.61 -16.38
C ALA A 41 22.15 -12.04 -15.87
N VAL A 42 20.96 -12.60 -16.09
CA VAL A 42 20.56 -13.90 -15.54
C VAL A 42 20.84 -15.01 -16.55
N ARG A 43 21.64 -15.99 -16.14
CA ARG A 43 21.93 -17.21 -16.90
C ARG A 43 20.80 -18.21 -16.77
N GLN A 44 20.39 -18.50 -15.55
CA GLN A 44 19.38 -19.50 -15.23
C GLN A 44 18.75 -19.23 -13.87
N VAL A 45 17.49 -19.62 -13.72
CA VAL A 45 16.79 -19.66 -12.43
C VAL A 45 16.38 -21.08 -12.12
N CYS A 46 16.81 -21.61 -10.99
CA CYS A 46 16.56 -22.98 -10.56
C CYS A 46 15.79 -23.01 -9.23
N ALA A 47 14.71 -23.77 -9.18
CA ALA A 47 14.03 -24.10 -7.94
C ALA A 47 14.67 -25.34 -7.30
N GLU A 48 15.13 -25.20 -6.06
CA GLU A 48 15.78 -26.24 -5.27
C GLU A 48 14.96 -26.54 -4.01
N GLY A 49 13.82 -27.21 -4.19
CA GLY A 49 12.89 -27.48 -3.09
C GLY A 49 12.38 -26.17 -2.48
N ARG A 50 12.76 -25.87 -1.22
CA ARG A 50 12.37 -24.63 -0.50
C ARG A 50 13.37 -23.48 -0.67
N ALA A 51 14.19 -23.53 -1.71
CA ALA A 51 15.10 -22.47 -2.10
C ALA A 51 14.97 -22.16 -3.60
N LEU A 52 15.32 -20.94 -3.99
CA LEU A 52 15.49 -20.53 -5.38
C LEU A 52 16.91 -20.02 -5.58
N ALA A 53 17.59 -20.52 -6.62
CA ALA A 53 18.89 -20.05 -7.06
C ALA A 53 18.73 -19.23 -8.35
N VAL A 54 19.24 -18.00 -8.33
CA VAL A 54 19.37 -17.14 -9.51
C VAL A 54 20.85 -17.10 -9.86
N GLU A 55 21.22 -17.70 -10.98
CA GLU A 55 22.60 -17.72 -11.47
C GLU A 55 22.79 -16.60 -12.49
N LEU A 56 23.86 -15.82 -12.32
CA LEU A 56 24.22 -14.78 -13.27
C LEU A 56 25.09 -15.32 -14.41
N THR A 57 25.09 -14.61 -15.54
CA THR A 57 26.07 -14.84 -16.61
C THR A 57 27.46 -14.43 -16.12
N ALA A 58 28.47 -15.19 -16.54
CA ALA A 58 29.86 -14.96 -16.17
C ALA A 58 30.78 -15.25 -17.36
N PRO A 59 31.90 -14.54 -17.51
CA PRO A 59 32.89 -14.78 -18.55
C PRO A 59 33.42 -16.22 -18.53
N ALA A 60 33.79 -16.74 -19.70
CA ALA A 60 34.37 -18.08 -19.82
C ALA A 60 35.59 -18.24 -18.88
N GLY A 61 35.57 -19.28 -18.06
CA GLY A 61 36.62 -19.55 -17.07
C GLY A 61 36.42 -18.89 -15.70
N THR A 62 35.31 -18.18 -15.47
CA THR A 62 34.96 -17.62 -14.15
C THR A 62 33.75 -18.32 -13.52
N THR A 63 33.71 -18.36 -12.19
CA THR A 63 32.62 -18.98 -11.45
C THR A 63 31.38 -18.09 -11.46
N PRO A 64 30.20 -18.58 -11.89
CA PRO A 64 28.98 -17.79 -11.89
C PRO A 64 28.59 -17.31 -10.49
N THR A 65 28.16 -16.06 -10.38
CA THR A 65 27.60 -15.55 -9.11
C THR A 65 26.19 -16.10 -8.95
N VAL A 66 25.92 -16.75 -7.82
CA VAL A 66 24.62 -17.37 -7.51
C VAL A 66 23.96 -16.67 -6.33
N PHE A 67 22.79 -16.08 -6.55
CA PHE A 67 21.94 -15.56 -5.48
C PHE A 67 20.93 -16.59 -5.04
N ARG A 68 20.99 -16.99 -3.76
CA ARG A 68 20.10 -18.00 -3.20
C ARG A 68 19.09 -17.41 -2.23
N VAL A 69 17.80 -17.57 -2.54
CA VAL A 69 16.68 -17.19 -1.66
C VAL A 69 16.17 -18.45 -0.98
N ARG A 70 16.34 -18.55 0.35
CA ARG A 70 15.93 -19.72 1.15
C ARG A 70 14.59 -19.48 1.84
N GLY A 71 13.91 -20.55 2.23
CA GLY A 71 12.68 -20.49 3.03
C GLY A 71 11.42 -20.16 2.22
N VAL A 72 11.49 -20.28 0.90
CA VAL A 72 10.34 -20.07 -0.01
C VAL A 72 9.44 -21.31 -0.05
N SER A 73 8.19 -21.13 -0.48
CA SER A 73 7.32 -22.25 -0.82
C SER A 73 7.86 -22.97 -2.06
N ALA A 74 7.94 -24.30 -2.03
CA ALA A 74 8.48 -25.09 -3.14
C ALA A 74 7.64 -24.94 -4.42
N ALA A 75 6.32 -24.95 -4.29
CA ALA A 75 5.41 -24.72 -5.41
C ALA A 75 5.58 -23.29 -5.99
N ALA A 76 5.73 -22.29 -5.13
CA ALA A 76 5.92 -20.91 -5.58
C ALA A 76 7.29 -20.73 -6.26
N ALA A 77 8.34 -21.37 -5.75
CA ALA A 77 9.67 -21.33 -6.34
C ALA A 77 9.69 -21.93 -7.75
N ALA A 78 9.01 -23.06 -7.96
CA ALA A 78 8.88 -23.69 -9.27
C ALA A 78 8.14 -22.78 -10.27
N VAL A 79 6.95 -22.30 -9.90
CA VAL A 79 6.16 -21.40 -10.76
C VAL A 79 6.92 -20.11 -11.09
N PHE A 80 7.67 -19.58 -10.12
CA PHE A 80 8.50 -18.40 -10.34
C PHE A 80 9.66 -18.67 -11.29
N ALA A 81 10.39 -19.78 -11.10
CA ALA A 81 11.50 -20.18 -11.94
C ALA A 81 11.05 -20.35 -13.40
N ASP A 82 9.93 -21.05 -13.62
CA ASP A 82 9.37 -21.27 -14.96
C ASP A 82 8.97 -19.94 -15.61
N ALA A 83 8.29 -19.07 -14.86
CA ALA A 83 7.81 -17.80 -15.37
C ALA A 83 8.94 -16.80 -15.69
N VAL A 84 10.04 -16.81 -14.91
CA VAL A 84 11.22 -15.97 -15.18
C VAL A 84 12.02 -16.54 -16.35
N THR A 85 12.21 -17.87 -16.40
CA THR A 85 12.92 -18.54 -17.51
C THR A 85 12.26 -18.24 -18.85
N ALA A 86 10.92 -18.25 -18.89
CA ALA A 86 10.14 -17.89 -20.09
C ALA A 86 10.30 -16.43 -20.55
N ARG A 87 10.86 -15.54 -19.71
CA ARG A 87 11.10 -14.13 -20.02
C ARG A 87 12.59 -13.79 -20.20
N LEU A 88 13.49 -14.78 -20.12
CA LEU A 88 14.91 -14.51 -20.31
C LEU A 88 15.19 -14.16 -21.79
N PRO A 89 15.96 -13.08 -22.05
CA PRO A 89 16.36 -12.75 -23.41
C PRO A 89 17.33 -13.80 -23.98
N GLU A 90 17.32 -13.95 -25.30
CA GLU A 90 18.25 -14.83 -26.03
C GLU A 90 19.67 -14.24 -26.04
N GLU A 91 19.77 -12.92 -26.25
CA GLU A 91 21.01 -12.16 -26.10
C GLU A 91 21.23 -11.79 -24.64
N ARG A 92 22.37 -12.24 -24.09
CA ARG A 92 22.74 -12.03 -22.68
C ARG A 92 24.13 -11.41 -22.61
N GLU A 93 24.36 -10.61 -21.57
CA GLU A 93 25.67 -10.00 -21.38
C GLU A 93 26.70 -11.00 -20.85
N ALA A 94 27.96 -10.79 -21.23
CA ALA A 94 29.07 -11.67 -20.87
C ALA A 94 29.38 -11.66 -19.37
N ASP A 95 29.15 -10.54 -18.68
CA ASP A 95 29.33 -10.40 -17.24
C ASP A 95 28.10 -9.79 -16.56
N GLY A 96 27.17 -10.66 -16.16
CA GLY A 96 25.96 -10.24 -15.47
C GLY A 96 26.21 -9.68 -14.07
N ALA A 97 27.35 -9.95 -13.45
CA ALA A 97 27.66 -9.44 -12.11
C ALA A 97 27.92 -7.94 -12.12
N ALA A 98 28.54 -7.42 -13.19
CA ALA A 98 28.80 -5.98 -13.37
C ALA A 98 27.51 -5.14 -13.52
N LEU A 99 26.42 -5.75 -13.98
CA LEU A 99 25.13 -5.08 -14.17
C LEU A 99 24.27 -5.00 -12.91
N VAL A 100 24.63 -5.72 -11.85
CA VAL A 100 23.83 -5.73 -10.62
C VAL A 100 24.00 -4.40 -9.90
N THR A 101 22.92 -3.62 -9.85
CA THR A 101 22.91 -2.37 -9.11
C THR A 101 22.51 -2.63 -7.66
N GLU A 102 23.35 -2.22 -6.72
CA GLU A 102 23.00 -2.17 -5.30
C GLU A 102 22.32 -0.84 -4.99
N GLY A 103 21.09 -0.90 -4.51
CA GLY A 103 20.32 0.27 -4.07
C GLY A 103 19.92 0.16 -2.59
N THR A 104 19.65 1.30 -1.98
CA THR A 104 18.79 1.32 -0.80
C THR A 104 17.39 0.94 -1.25
N PRO A 105 16.67 0.06 -0.52
CA PRO A 105 15.30 -0.28 -0.88
C PRO A 105 14.50 1.01 -1.00
N THR A 106 13.87 1.25 -2.15
CA THR A 106 12.90 2.33 -2.28
C THR A 106 11.76 1.98 -1.34
N GLU A 107 11.71 2.63 -0.18
CA GLU A 107 10.68 2.37 0.83
C GLU A 107 9.33 2.41 0.13
N SER A 108 8.55 1.34 0.27
CA SER A 108 7.22 1.33 -0.34
C SER A 108 6.40 2.48 0.27
N GLU A 109 5.53 3.11 -0.52
CA GLU A 109 4.69 4.20 -0.02
C GLU A 109 3.90 3.78 1.23
N ASP A 110 3.50 2.50 1.29
CA ASP A 110 2.85 1.88 2.43
C ASP A 110 3.75 1.82 3.67
N GLU A 111 5.01 1.38 3.53
CA GLU A 111 5.96 1.35 4.65
C GLU A 111 6.26 2.74 5.19
N ALA A 112 6.46 3.71 4.29
CA ALA A 112 6.68 5.11 4.65
C ALA A 112 5.46 5.69 5.37
N TYR A 113 4.26 5.37 4.91
CA TYR A 113 3.00 5.76 5.53
C TYR A 113 2.86 5.17 6.94
N TRP A 114 3.07 3.87 7.11
CA TRP A 114 2.99 3.20 8.42
C TRP A 114 4.04 3.70 9.40
N ARG A 115 5.25 4.00 8.93
CA ARG A 115 6.29 4.59 9.77
C ARG A 115 5.90 5.99 10.26
N LYS A 116 5.43 6.85 9.35
CA LYS A 116 4.94 8.20 9.71
C LYS A 116 3.78 8.12 10.69
N LEU A 117 2.84 7.19 10.47
CA LEU A 117 1.71 6.97 11.37
C LEU A 117 2.16 6.53 12.76
N LYS A 118 3.12 5.61 12.87
CA LYS A 118 3.68 5.17 14.15
C LYS A 118 4.36 6.32 14.89
N ILE A 119 5.18 7.11 14.21
CA ILE A 119 5.87 8.27 14.81
C ILE A 119 4.84 9.29 15.32
N CYS A 120 3.81 9.58 14.51
CA CYS A 120 2.73 10.48 14.89
C CYS A 120 1.96 9.95 16.10
N ALA A 121 1.60 8.66 16.11
CA ALA A 121 0.92 8.01 17.23
C ALA A 121 1.74 8.07 18.52
N TRP A 122 3.06 7.84 18.45
CA TRP A 122 3.96 7.99 19.60
C TRP A 122 4.02 9.44 20.10
N GLY A 123 4.14 10.42 19.21
CA GLY A 123 4.17 11.83 19.57
C GLY A 123 2.88 12.27 20.26
N VAL A 124 1.72 11.92 19.69
CA VAL A 124 0.40 12.20 20.27
C VAL A 124 0.22 11.51 21.62
N GLY A 125 0.64 10.25 21.73
CA GLY A 125 0.59 9.50 22.99
C GLY A 125 1.41 10.17 24.08
N LEU A 126 2.65 10.58 23.76
CA LEU A 126 3.55 11.25 24.70
C LEU A 126 2.95 12.58 25.19
N VAL A 127 2.40 13.39 24.28
CA VAL A 127 1.71 14.65 24.64
C VAL A 127 0.50 14.38 25.53
N THR A 128 -0.31 13.39 25.18
CA THR A 128 -1.51 13.02 25.95
C THR A 128 -1.15 12.62 27.38
N VAL A 129 -0.12 11.77 27.55
CA VAL A 129 0.37 11.36 28.87
C VAL A 129 0.93 12.54 29.64
N GLY A 130 1.73 13.41 29.00
CA GLY A 130 2.30 14.60 29.64
C GLY A 130 1.22 15.54 30.19
N VAL A 131 0.17 15.80 29.40
CA VAL A 131 -0.98 16.62 29.82
C VAL A 131 -1.75 15.93 30.96
N ALA A 132 -2.00 14.62 30.88
CA ALA A 132 -2.67 13.88 31.94
C ALA A 132 -1.89 13.93 33.27
N VAL A 133 -0.57 13.76 33.22
CA VAL A 133 0.29 13.85 34.42
C VAL A 133 0.24 15.26 35.00
N ALA A 134 0.37 16.29 34.18
CA ALA A 134 0.26 17.68 34.64
C ALA A 134 -1.11 17.96 35.29
N MET A 135 -2.20 17.47 34.71
CA MET A 135 -3.54 17.57 35.29
C MET A 135 -3.67 16.83 36.62
N ALA A 136 -3.01 15.68 36.77
CA ALA A 136 -3.04 14.91 38.00
C ALA A 136 -2.28 15.61 39.15
N ILE A 137 -1.26 16.40 38.83
CA ILE A 137 -0.48 17.18 39.80
C ILE A 137 -1.25 18.42 40.25
N VAL A 138 -1.83 19.17 39.31
CA VAL A 138 -2.48 20.46 39.59
C VAL A 138 -3.92 20.31 40.07
N GLY A 139 -4.62 19.25 39.65
CA GLY A 139 -6.04 19.11 39.91
C GLY A 139 -6.46 17.71 40.37
N SER A 140 -7.64 17.29 39.94
CA SER A 140 -8.21 16.00 40.31
C SER A 140 -7.64 14.88 39.45
N GLY A 141 -7.00 13.88 40.08
CA GLY A 141 -6.53 12.66 39.42
C GLY A 141 -7.64 11.90 38.66
N PHE A 142 -8.90 12.04 39.07
CA PHE A 142 -10.04 11.47 38.34
C PHE A 142 -10.24 12.12 36.96
N ARG A 143 -10.07 13.44 36.84
CA ARG A 143 -10.15 14.15 35.55
C ARG A 143 -8.97 13.77 34.63
N ALA A 144 -7.78 13.65 35.19
CA ALA A 144 -6.60 13.17 34.46
C ALA A 144 -6.79 11.75 33.92
N PHE A 145 -7.37 10.86 34.72
CA PHE A 145 -7.69 9.49 34.31
C PHE A 145 -8.73 9.46 33.17
N LEU A 146 -9.82 10.23 33.28
CA LEU A 146 -10.82 10.35 32.22
C LEU A 146 -10.22 10.90 30.93
N PHE A 147 -9.37 11.93 31.01
CA PHE A 147 -8.68 12.51 29.86
C PHE A 147 -7.79 11.47 29.16
N LEU A 148 -7.01 10.70 29.92
CA LEU A 148 -6.11 9.68 29.38
C LEU A 148 -6.85 8.61 28.55
N ILE A 149 -8.07 8.25 28.95
CA ILE A 149 -8.88 7.23 28.26
C ILE A 149 -9.68 7.83 27.11
N LEU A 150 -10.32 8.98 27.32
CA LEU A 150 -11.24 9.56 26.33
C LEU A 150 -10.51 10.28 25.19
N ASN A 151 -9.33 10.86 25.44
CA ASN A 151 -8.57 11.57 24.42
C ASN A 151 -8.20 10.69 23.20
N PRO A 152 -7.58 9.50 23.35
CA PRO A 152 -7.25 8.66 22.21
C PRO A 152 -8.51 8.16 21.46
N VAL A 153 -9.60 7.89 22.18
CA VAL A 153 -10.86 7.44 21.58
C VAL A 153 -11.48 8.55 20.71
N THR A 154 -11.58 9.76 21.25
CA THR A 154 -12.18 10.90 20.52
C THR A 154 -11.31 11.34 19.34
N LEU A 155 -9.99 11.29 19.49
CA LEU A 155 -9.07 11.52 18.38
C LEU A 155 -9.20 10.44 17.29
N ALA A 156 -9.30 9.17 17.66
CA ALA A 156 -9.50 8.08 16.71
C ALA A 156 -10.82 8.25 15.93
N ILE A 157 -11.90 8.67 16.59
CA ILE A 157 -13.18 8.99 15.94
C ILE A 157 -13.01 10.14 14.93
N ALA A 158 -12.31 11.21 15.30
CA ALA A 158 -12.06 12.34 14.41
C ALA A 158 -11.23 11.95 13.18
N VAL A 159 -10.15 11.19 13.38
CA VAL A 159 -9.30 10.68 12.29
C VAL A 159 -10.07 9.74 11.36
N LEU A 160 -10.90 8.85 11.92
CA LEU A 160 -11.76 7.96 11.14
C LEU A 160 -12.79 8.75 10.33
N GLY A 161 -13.38 9.81 10.90
CA GLY A 161 -14.27 10.71 10.19
C GLY A 161 -13.58 11.43 9.03
N LEU A 162 -12.33 11.88 9.23
CA LEU A 162 -11.53 12.51 8.18
C LEU A 162 -11.18 11.52 7.07
N TYR A 163 -10.84 10.28 7.44
CA TYR A 163 -10.60 9.23 6.46
C TYR A 163 -11.87 8.86 5.68
N ALA A 164 -13.02 8.80 6.36
CA ALA A 164 -14.32 8.56 5.74
C ALA A 164 -14.71 9.67 4.75
N MET A 165 -14.23 10.90 4.94
CA MET A 165 -14.42 12.02 4.01
C MET A 165 -13.70 11.89 2.67
N ARG A 166 -12.68 11.03 2.60
CA ARG A 166 -11.94 10.78 1.38
C ARG A 166 -12.83 10.21 0.27
N THR A 167 -13.69 9.26 0.62
CA THR A 167 -14.60 8.60 -0.33
C THR A 167 -15.62 9.55 -0.98
N PRO A 168 -16.42 10.36 -0.24
CA PRO A 168 -17.30 11.34 -0.85
C PRO A 168 -16.54 12.40 -1.62
N TYR A 169 -15.37 12.86 -1.15
CA TYR A 169 -14.54 13.81 -1.90
C TYR A 169 -14.26 13.31 -3.33
N TYR A 170 -13.81 12.06 -3.48
CA TYR A 170 -13.58 11.49 -4.81
C TYR A 170 -14.85 11.26 -5.63
N GLU A 171 -15.98 10.94 -4.99
CA GLU A 171 -17.26 10.83 -5.71
C GLU A 171 -17.81 12.15 -6.26
N TRP A 172 -17.40 13.28 -5.68
CA TRP A 172 -17.71 14.62 -6.18
C TRP A 172 -16.65 15.11 -7.17
N TYR A 173 -15.37 14.84 -6.90
CA TYR A 173 -14.24 15.30 -7.71
C TYR A 173 -14.12 14.55 -9.03
N LEU A 174 -14.13 13.21 -9.02
CA LEU A 174 -13.81 12.39 -10.19
C LEU A 174 -14.81 12.51 -11.35
N PRO A 175 -16.13 12.64 -11.13
CA PRO A 175 -17.05 12.85 -12.25
C PRO A 175 -16.84 14.19 -12.96
N ARG A 176 -16.19 15.17 -12.31
CA ARG A 176 -15.98 16.53 -12.85
C ARG A 176 -14.58 16.74 -13.41
N TYR A 177 -13.57 16.11 -12.81
CA TYR A 177 -12.15 16.32 -13.14
C TYR A 177 -11.39 15.03 -13.48
N GLY A 178 -12.04 13.87 -13.36
CA GLY A 178 -11.47 12.57 -13.70
C GLY A 178 -11.76 12.15 -15.14
N ILE A 179 -11.07 11.12 -15.59
CA ILE A 179 -11.29 10.51 -16.90
C ILE A 179 -12.38 9.44 -16.76
N THR A 180 -13.43 9.55 -17.57
CA THR A 180 -14.55 8.61 -17.58
C THR A 180 -14.35 7.55 -18.65
N VAL A 181 -14.41 6.27 -18.27
CA VAL A 181 -14.31 5.12 -19.15
C VAL A 181 -15.44 4.12 -18.89
N GLU A 182 -15.76 3.31 -19.89
CA GLU A 182 -16.69 2.19 -19.73
C GLU A 182 -15.93 0.97 -19.22
N ALA A 183 -16.33 0.47 -18.06
CA ALA A 183 -15.78 -0.71 -17.43
C ALA A 183 -16.71 -1.91 -17.67
N VAL A 184 -16.13 -3.06 -17.99
CA VAL A 184 -16.81 -4.33 -18.29
C VAL A 184 -16.84 -5.20 -17.04
N TYR A 185 -17.99 -5.81 -16.76
CA TYR A 185 -18.15 -6.70 -15.60
C TYR A 185 -17.21 -7.91 -15.67
N ARG A 186 -16.45 -8.17 -14.59
CA ARG A 186 -15.51 -9.30 -14.48
C ARG A 186 -15.84 -10.23 -13.32
N GLY A 187 -16.66 -9.80 -12.36
CA GLY A 187 -17.06 -10.60 -11.21
C GLY A 187 -17.76 -9.79 -10.14
N PRO A 188 -18.07 -10.41 -8.98
CA PRO A 188 -18.80 -9.75 -7.91
C PRO A 188 -18.09 -8.47 -7.47
N ARG A 189 -18.74 -7.33 -7.68
CA ARG A 189 -18.20 -5.99 -7.44
C ARG A 189 -16.93 -5.64 -8.21
N SER A 190 -16.51 -6.42 -9.21
CA SER A 190 -15.27 -6.21 -9.96
C SER A 190 -15.56 -5.88 -11.43
N TYR A 191 -15.11 -4.72 -11.87
CA TYR A 191 -15.23 -4.22 -13.23
C TYR A 191 -13.84 -3.99 -13.81
N ALA A 192 -13.57 -4.44 -15.03
CA ALA A 192 -12.31 -4.18 -15.73
C ALA A 192 -12.45 -2.99 -16.68
N TYR A 193 -11.49 -2.09 -16.71
CA TYR A 193 -11.41 -0.99 -17.67
C TYR A 193 -10.00 -0.84 -18.20
N THR A 194 -9.86 -0.25 -19.38
CA THR A 194 -8.55 0.03 -19.97
C THR A 194 -8.19 1.49 -19.67
N ASP A 195 -7.02 1.74 -19.09
CA ASP A 195 -6.52 3.09 -18.84
C ASP A 195 -5.98 3.75 -20.14
N LEU A 196 -5.62 5.04 -20.06
CA LEU A 196 -5.03 5.78 -21.19
C LEU A 196 -3.71 5.17 -21.72
N HIS A 197 -3.06 4.33 -20.91
CA HIS A 197 -1.81 3.66 -21.27
C HIS A 197 -2.05 2.25 -21.82
N GLY A 198 -3.31 1.89 -22.12
CA GLY A 198 -3.67 0.57 -22.65
C GLY A 198 -3.61 -0.56 -21.63
N THR A 199 -3.41 -0.26 -20.35
CA THR A 199 -3.33 -1.28 -19.29
C THR A 199 -4.72 -1.59 -18.75
N VAL A 200 -5.04 -2.89 -18.64
CA VAL A 200 -6.31 -3.34 -18.06
C VAL A 200 -6.23 -3.25 -16.54
N ARG A 201 -7.10 -2.42 -15.96
CA ARG A 201 -7.24 -2.18 -14.52
C ARG A 201 -8.59 -2.68 -14.02
N THR A 202 -8.68 -2.94 -12.71
CA THR A 202 -9.93 -3.38 -12.06
C THR A 202 -10.43 -2.33 -11.08
N ALA A 203 -11.70 -1.97 -11.19
CA ALA A 203 -12.43 -1.11 -10.27
C ALA A 203 -13.37 -1.95 -9.40
N SER A 204 -13.36 -1.71 -8.09
CA SER A 204 -14.31 -2.33 -7.16
C SER A 204 -15.56 -1.46 -7.06
N VAL A 205 -16.64 -1.86 -7.72
CA VAL A 205 -17.90 -1.11 -7.72
C VAL A 205 -19.08 -2.04 -7.42
N PRO A 206 -19.90 -1.75 -6.40
CA PRO A 206 -21.11 -2.53 -6.10
C PRO A 206 -22.15 -2.51 -7.23
N GLY A 207 -22.39 -3.64 -7.88
CA GLY A 207 -23.43 -3.81 -8.91
C GLY A 207 -23.14 -4.98 -9.84
N ASN A 208 -24.14 -5.37 -10.64
CA ASN A 208 -24.08 -6.49 -11.58
C ASN A 208 -24.44 -6.06 -13.02
N ALA A 209 -24.40 -4.76 -13.32
CA ALA A 209 -24.63 -4.28 -14.69
C ALA A 209 -23.50 -4.78 -15.61
N PRO A 210 -23.77 -5.17 -16.87
CA PRO A 210 -22.77 -5.72 -17.79
C PRO A 210 -21.66 -4.71 -18.13
N THR A 211 -22.02 -3.43 -18.25
CA THR A 211 -21.08 -2.32 -18.39
C THR A 211 -21.44 -1.21 -17.40
N ARG A 212 -20.43 -0.45 -16.97
CA ARG A 212 -20.64 0.69 -16.09
C ARG A 212 -19.64 1.80 -16.36
N ARG A 213 -20.11 3.05 -16.34
CA ARG A 213 -19.23 4.21 -16.41
C ARG A 213 -18.49 4.39 -15.09
N VAL A 214 -17.18 4.43 -15.17
CA VAL A 214 -16.25 4.59 -14.07
C VAL A 214 -15.37 5.80 -14.35
N ALA A 215 -15.19 6.65 -13.35
CA ALA A 215 -14.25 7.77 -13.41
C ALA A 215 -13.01 7.46 -12.56
N TYR A 216 -11.82 7.74 -13.08
CA TYR A 216 -10.55 7.57 -12.35
C TYR A 216 -9.64 8.80 -12.46
N HIS A 217 -8.69 8.91 -11.54
CA HIS A 217 -7.68 9.98 -11.54
C HIS A 217 -6.49 9.61 -12.43
N PRO A 218 -6.02 10.49 -13.34
CA PRO A 218 -4.91 10.19 -14.25
C PRO A 218 -3.62 9.76 -13.53
N ASP A 219 -3.25 10.48 -12.46
CA ASP A 219 -2.04 10.16 -11.70
C ASP A 219 -2.17 8.96 -10.75
N ARG A 220 -3.40 8.48 -10.48
CA ARG A 220 -3.68 7.39 -9.52
C ARG A 220 -4.77 6.46 -10.03
N PRO A 221 -4.58 5.78 -11.17
CA PRO A 221 -5.61 4.92 -11.77
C PRO A 221 -5.92 3.69 -10.92
N PHE A 222 -4.98 3.20 -10.12
CA PHE A 222 -5.14 1.95 -9.36
C PHE A 222 -6.07 2.05 -8.14
N VAL A 223 -6.17 3.22 -7.51
CA VAL A 223 -6.72 3.34 -6.14
C VAL A 223 -8.17 3.82 -6.13
N GLU A 224 -8.58 4.65 -7.10
CA GLU A 224 -9.75 5.53 -6.92
C GLU A 224 -10.63 5.57 -8.18
N ALA A 225 -11.18 4.40 -8.54
CA ALA A 225 -12.14 4.26 -9.62
C ALA A 225 -13.58 4.24 -9.05
N PHE A 226 -14.37 5.28 -9.32
CA PHE A 226 -15.72 5.42 -8.77
C PHE A 226 -16.79 5.41 -9.86
N ALA A 227 -17.89 4.70 -9.61
CA ALA A 227 -19.08 4.77 -10.46
C ALA A 227 -20.02 5.88 -10.01
N ALA A 228 -20.72 6.46 -10.99
CA ALA A 228 -21.76 7.44 -10.73
C ALA A 228 -22.91 6.81 -9.90
N TYR A 229 -22.96 7.13 -8.61
CA TYR A 229 -24.09 6.86 -7.74
C TYR A 229 -25.19 7.91 -7.89
N SER A 230 -26.42 7.57 -7.48
CA SER A 230 -27.52 8.52 -7.40
C SER A 230 -27.16 9.70 -6.50
N TRP A 231 -27.51 10.92 -6.94
CA TRP A 231 -27.18 12.18 -6.25
C TRP A 231 -27.59 12.15 -4.77
N ILE A 232 -28.76 11.59 -4.45
CA ILE A 232 -29.26 11.49 -3.08
C ILE A 232 -28.37 10.64 -2.16
N ARG A 233 -27.80 9.53 -2.66
CA ARG A 233 -26.89 8.69 -1.87
C ARG A 233 -25.55 9.39 -1.65
N LYS A 234 -25.06 10.13 -2.63
CA LYS A 234 -23.84 10.95 -2.51
C LYS A 234 -24.00 12.00 -1.41
N VAL A 235 -25.10 12.76 -1.45
CA VAL A 235 -25.41 13.79 -0.45
C VAL A 235 -25.56 13.17 0.94
N PHE A 236 -26.37 12.11 1.08
CA PHE A 236 -26.60 11.46 2.37
C PHE A 236 -25.31 10.93 2.99
N ARG A 237 -24.46 10.27 2.19
CA ARG A 237 -23.18 9.76 2.68
C ARG A 237 -22.21 10.88 3.06
N THR A 238 -22.18 11.97 2.28
CA THR A 238 -21.36 13.15 2.60
C THR A 238 -21.81 13.76 3.92
N LEU A 239 -23.12 13.96 4.11
CA LEU A 239 -23.69 14.49 5.36
C LEU A 239 -23.42 13.57 6.55
N PHE A 240 -23.57 12.26 6.36
CA PHE A 240 -23.30 11.27 7.41
C PHE A 240 -21.82 11.29 7.83
N CYS A 241 -20.89 11.28 6.88
CA CYS A 241 -19.46 11.41 7.16
C CYS A 241 -19.15 12.75 7.85
N LEU A 242 -19.85 13.84 7.46
CA LEU A 242 -19.61 15.18 8.01
C LEU A 242 -20.08 15.26 9.45
N ALA A 243 -21.28 14.76 9.71
CA ALA A 243 -21.82 14.66 11.06
C ALA A 243 -20.88 13.82 11.95
N PHE A 244 -20.39 12.69 11.46
CA PHE A 244 -19.47 11.84 12.21
C PHE A 244 -18.13 12.55 12.52
N LEU A 245 -17.57 13.28 11.55
CA LEU A 245 -16.38 14.10 11.73
C LEU A 245 -16.61 15.22 12.76
N LEU A 246 -17.72 15.96 12.63
CA LEU A 246 -18.07 17.06 13.53
C LEU A 246 -18.31 16.58 14.96
N VAL A 247 -18.94 15.42 15.14
CA VAL A 247 -19.09 14.80 16.46
C VAL A 247 -17.73 14.44 17.05
N GLY A 248 -16.85 13.80 16.27
CA GLY A 248 -15.50 13.47 16.71
C GLY A 248 -14.70 14.71 17.13
N LEU A 249 -14.72 15.77 16.31
CA LEU A 249 -14.07 17.04 16.62
C LEU A 249 -14.67 17.73 17.85
N SER A 250 -15.99 17.71 18.01
CA SER A 250 -16.67 18.32 19.15
C SER A 250 -16.29 17.61 20.45
N LEU A 251 -16.27 16.28 20.45
CA LEU A 251 -15.86 15.50 21.62
C LEU A 251 -14.37 15.71 21.96
N PHE A 252 -13.52 15.82 20.94
CA PHE A 252 -12.10 16.12 21.13
C PHE A 252 -11.88 17.53 21.71
N ALA A 253 -12.56 18.54 21.17
CA ALA A 253 -12.54 19.90 21.69
C ALA A 253 -13.07 19.98 23.13
N PHE A 254 -14.13 19.23 23.44
CA PHE A 254 -14.67 19.12 24.79
C PHE A 254 -13.65 18.50 25.77
N ASN A 255 -12.92 17.46 25.36
CA ASN A 255 -11.85 16.88 26.17
C ASN A 255 -10.71 17.87 26.45
N ILE A 256 -10.32 18.66 25.45
CA ILE A 256 -9.31 19.73 25.63
C ILE A 256 -9.84 20.80 26.58
N TYR A 257 -11.08 21.25 26.40
CA TYR A 257 -11.71 22.22 27.29
C TYR A 257 -11.73 21.74 28.74
N MET A 258 -12.12 20.49 28.98
CA MET A 258 -12.10 19.86 30.30
C MET A 258 -10.69 19.82 30.90
N ALA A 259 -9.66 19.62 30.08
CA ALA A 259 -8.28 19.67 30.52
C ALA A 259 -7.89 21.09 30.97
N VAL A 260 -8.21 22.11 30.15
CA VAL A 260 -7.91 23.52 30.45
C VAL A 260 -8.67 24.01 31.69
N ASP A 261 -9.98 23.73 31.80
CA ASP A 261 -10.77 24.06 33.01
C ASP A 261 -10.20 23.38 34.25
N GLY A 262 -9.70 22.16 34.12
CA GLY A 262 -8.99 21.44 35.18
C GLY A 262 -7.76 22.18 35.70
N PHE A 263 -7.00 22.85 34.82
CA PHE A 263 -5.84 23.67 35.22
C PHE A 263 -6.22 25.03 35.81
N GLN A 264 -7.37 25.60 35.41
CA GLN A 264 -7.80 26.91 35.93
C GLN A 264 -8.42 26.85 37.33
N ARG A 265 -8.93 25.67 37.73
CA ARG A 265 -9.62 25.48 39.02
C ARG A 265 -8.83 24.72 40.08
N GLY A 266 -7.65 24.18 39.73
CA GLY A 266 -6.73 23.54 40.67
C GLY A 266 -5.73 24.55 41.20
#